data_AF-A0A438MNR0-F1
#
_entry.id   AF-A0A438MNR0-F1
#
_cell.length_a   1.000
_cell.length_b   1.000
_cell.length_c   1.000
_cell.angle_alpha   90.00
_cell.angle_beta   90.00
_cell.angle_gamma   90.00
#
_symmetry.space_group_name_H-M   'P 1'
#
loop_
_entity.id
_entity.type
_entity.pdbx_description
1 polymer ?
#
loop_
_entity_poly.entity_id
_entity_poly.type
_entity_poly.pdbx_seq_one_letter_code
_entity_poly.pdbx_strand_id
1 'polypeptide(L)'
;MSPVHMAPVPNSTVVAYRDDGPLSRAMGLLVAGQLPPLPPVLAGTFVTGVLLVLGVAGTDGLAVFAPAVTLLLAGPGSTHPHDGRFDWLVPPLLRVIEYTFVVAVGFAHELNPVLIFLLLGALAFHHYDLVYRLRQRVYAPSWLSTLGLGWDGRMMAVSLVALVGPLTFGYAVLALYLWALFGWESLTCWLAAPRSGVEEADMGTQD
;
A
#
# COMPACT_ATOMS: atom_id res chain seq x y z
N MET A 1 24.06 -19.48 -15.49
CA MET A 1 22.72 -18.88 -15.45
C MET A 1 22.21 -19.05 -14.03
N SER A 2 22.40 -18.05 -13.16
CA SER A 2 21.81 -18.08 -11.82
C SER A 2 20.29 -18.12 -11.97
N PRO A 3 19.57 -18.99 -11.24
CA PRO A 3 18.12 -19.03 -11.33
C PRO A 3 17.61 -17.63 -10.97
N VAL A 4 16.99 -16.95 -11.94
CA VAL A 4 16.20 -15.75 -11.68
C VAL A 4 15.22 -16.17 -10.60
N HIS A 5 15.36 -15.59 -9.40
CA HIS A 5 14.54 -15.91 -8.26
C HIS A 5 13.10 -15.61 -8.70
N MET A 6 12.34 -16.65 -9.07
CA MET A 6 10.95 -16.47 -9.43
C MET A 6 10.25 -16.03 -8.17
N ALA A 7 9.94 -14.74 -8.08
CA ALA A 7 9.12 -14.21 -7.01
C ALA A 7 7.83 -15.04 -6.96
N PRO A 8 7.39 -15.50 -5.76
CA PRO A 8 6.23 -16.36 -5.65
C PRO A 8 5.01 -15.72 -6.30
N VAL A 9 4.29 -16.51 -7.09
CA VAL A 9 3.01 -16.08 -7.67
C VAL A 9 2.04 -15.80 -6.52
N PRO A 10 1.41 -14.61 -6.46
CA PRO A 10 0.43 -14.31 -5.44
C PRO A 10 -0.79 -15.24 -5.55
N ASN A 11 -1.29 -15.71 -4.42
CA ASN A 11 -2.50 -16.56 -4.35
C ASN A 11 -3.76 -15.84 -4.87
N SER A 12 -3.78 -14.50 -4.79
CA SER A 12 -4.86 -13.65 -5.28
C SER A 12 -4.29 -12.29 -5.66
N THR A 13 -4.71 -11.76 -6.81
CA THR A 13 -4.36 -10.40 -7.24
C THR A 13 -4.93 -9.36 -6.29
N VAL A 14 -6.12 -9.60 -5.73
CA VAL A 14 -6.75 -8.71 -4.75
C VAL A 14 -5.91 -8.62 -3.48
N VAL A 15 -5.41 -9.76 -2.97
CA VAL A 15 -4.50 -9.81 -1.82
C VAL A 15 -3.22 -9.02 -2.09
N ALA A 16 -2.64 -9.17 -3.29
CA ALA A 16 -1.46 -8.39 -3.69
C ALA A 16 -1.76 -6.87 -3.73
N TYR A 17 -2.92 -6.47 -4.26
CA TYR A 17 -3.34 -5.06 -4.32
C TYR A 17 -3.63 -4.43 -2.95
N ARG A 18 -4.00 -5.23 -1.94
CA ARG A 18 -4.23 -4.70 -0.59
C ARG A 18 -2.98 -4.08 0.02
N ASP A 19 -1.79 -4.55 -0.36
CA ASP A 19 -0.51 -4.08 0.17
C ASP A 19 -0.45 -4.14 1.70
N ASP A 20 -0.95 -5.24 2.28
CA ASP A 20 -0.96 -5.46 3.73
C ASP A 20 0.46 -5.59 4.27
N GLY A 21 0.77 -4.83 5.32
CA GLY A 21 2.01 -4.87 6.08
C GLY A 21 1.98 -5.93 7.19
N PRO A 22 3.05 -5.97 8.01
CA PRO A 22 3.23 -7.02 9.01
C PRO A 22 2.12 -7.11 10.05
N LEU A 23 1.57 -5.97 10.50
CA LEU A 23 0.54 -5.97 11.55
C LEU A 23 -0.79 -6.49 10.99
N SER A 24 -1.17 -6.01 9.80
CA SER A 24 -2.36 -6.50 9.09
C SER A 24 -2.28 -8.01 8.86
N ARG A 25 -1.14 -8.51 8.37
CA ARG A 25 -0.91 -9.96 8.17
C ARG A 25 -0.97 -10.75 9.47
N ALA A 26 -0.36 -10.25 10.54
CA ALA A 26 -0.41 -10.89 11.85
C ALA A 26 -1.86 -11.02 12.36
N MET A 27 -2.66 -9.96 12.21
CA MET A 27 -4.09 -10.00 12.55
C MET A 27 -4.88 -11.01 11.71
N GLY A 28 -4.64 -11.07 10.40
CA GLY A 28 -5.28 -12.07 9.55
C GLY A 28 -4.96 -13.50 9.97
N LEU A 29 -3.69 -13.78 10.29
CA LEU A 29 -3.27 -15.09 10.80
C LEU A 29 -3.99 -15.49 12.09
N LEU A 30 -4.24 -14.54 13.00
CA LEU A 30 -4.98 -14.80 14.24
C LEU A 30 -6.43 -15.23 14.00
N VAL A 31 -7.04 -14.79 12.89
CA VAL A 31 -8.43 -15.12 12.54
C VAL A 31 -8.52 -16.15 11.41
N ALA A 32 -7.38 -16.68 10.96
CA ALA A 32 -7.26 -17.72 9.94
C ALA A 32 -8.09 -17.45 8.66
N GLY A 33 -8.26 -16.19 8.29
CA GLY A 33 -9.02 -15.79 7.09
C GLY A 33 -10.53 -16.09 7.14
N GLN A 34 -11.12 -16.32 8.31
CA GLN A 34 -12.56 -16.63 8.43
C GLN A 34 -13.48 -15.40 8.35
N LEU A 35 -12.92 -14.19 8.41
CA LEU A 35 -13.72 -12.96 8.37
C LEU A 35 -13.88 -12.45 6.95
N PRO A 36 -15.12 -12.15 6.50
CA PRO A 36 -15.33 -11.50 5.23
C PRO A 36 -14.70 -10.11 5.25
N PRO A 37 -13.91 -9.74 4.23
CA PRO A 37 -13.03 -8.58 4.33
C PRO A 37 -13.75 -7.25 4.06
N LEU A 38 -14.82 -7.25 3.26
CA LEU A 38 -15.45 -6.02 2.79
C LEU A 38 -16.24 -5.26 3.87
N PRO A 39 -17.15 -5.88 4.66
CA PRO A 39 -17.94 -5.13 5.64
C PRO A 39 -17.08 -4.39 6.68
N PRO A 40 -16.03 -5.02 7.27
CA PRO A 40 -15.12 -4.32 8.17
C PRO A 40 -14.36 -3.17 7.48
N VAL A 41 -13.93 -3.34 6.24
CA VAL A 41 -13.24 -2.27 5.48
C VAL A 41 -14.19 -1.10 5.22
N LEU A 42 -15.45 -1.34 4.88
CA LEU A 42 -16.45 -0.27 4.71
C LEU A 42 -16.68 0.50 6.02
N ALA A 43 -16.82 -0.23 7.13
CA ALA A 43 -16.91 0.39 8.45
C ALA A 43 -15.64 1.20 8.76
N GLY A 44 -14.46 0.66 8.45
CA GLY A 44 -13.18 1.34 8.60
C GLY A 44 -13.11 2.63 7.80
N THR A 45 -13.51 2.62 6.53
CA THR A 45 -13.57 3.82 5.70
C THR A 45 -14.47 4.89 6.30
N PHE A 46 -15.67 4.49 6.75
CA PHE A 46 -16.60 5.42 7.38
C PHE A 46 -16.03 6.01 8.68
N VAL A 47 -15.53 5.17 9.58
CA VAL A 47 -15.00 5.62 10.89
C VAL A 47 -13.76 6.47 10.70
N THR A 48 -12.84 6.10 9.80
CA THR A 48 -11.67 6.93 9.46
C THR A 48 -12.11 8.26 8.87
N GLY A 49 -13.10 8.29 7.99
CA GLY A 49 -13.66 9.53 7.46
C GLY A 49 -14.21 10.44 8.57
N VAL A 50 -14.97 9.88 9.51
CA VAL A 50 -15.49 10.62 10.68
C VAL A 50 -14.35 11.13 11.57
N LEU A 51 -13.36 10.29 11.89
CA LEU A 51 -12.20 10.66 12.70
C LEU A 51 -11.39 11.77 12.05
N LEU A 52 -11.24 11.75 10.73
CA LEU A 52 -10.56 12.81 9.99
C LEU A 52 -11.38 14.09 9.96
N VAL A 53 -12.69 14.05 9.70
CA VAL A 53 -13.54 15.24 9.71
C VAL A 53 -13.56 15.87 11.10
N LEU A 54 -13.76 15.08 12.15
CA LEU A 54 -13.79 15.57 13.52
C LEU A 54 -12.40 16.04 13.98
N GLY A 55 -11.36 15.24 13.76
CA GLY A 55 -9.99 15.57 14.19
C GLY A 55 -9.37 16.74 13.44
N VAL A 56 -9.77 16.98 12.19
CA VAL A 56 -9.36 18.17 11.42
C VAL A 56 -10.23 19.39 11.77
N ALA A 57 -11.53 19.21 12.06
CA ALA A 57 -12.46 20.32 12.31
C ALA A 57 -12.63 20.71 13.80
N GLY A 58 -12.17 19.89 14.75
CA GLY A 58 -12.37 20.11 16.17
C GLY A 58 -11.38 19.33 17.06
N THR A 59 -10.45 20.06 17.67
CA THR A 59 -9.74 19.76 18.93
C THR A 59 -9.19 18.32 19.16
N ASP A 60 -7.87 18.24 19.36
CA ASP A 60 -7.14 17.27 20.18
C ASP A 60 -6.86 15.84 19.63
N GLY A 61 -6.49 15.71 18.36
CA GLY A 61 -5.62 14.58 17.95
C GLY A 61 -6.30 13.22 17.76
N LEU A 62 -7.63 13.12 17.74
CA LEU A 62 -8.33 11.84 17.46
C LEU A 62 -8.00 11.23 16.10
N ALA A 63 -7.67 12.06 15.11
CA ALA A 63 -7.25 11.62 13.78
C ALA A 63 -6.04 10.66 13.84
N VAL A 64 -5.16 10.81 14.83
CA VAL A 64 -3.98 9.94 15.04
C VAL A 64 -4.37 8.48 15.27
N PHE A 65 -5.57 8.21 15.80
CA PHE A 65 -6.05 6.84 16.00
C PHE A 65 -6.67 6.22 14.75
N ALA A 66 -6.88 6.99 13.68
CA ALA A 66 -7.51 6.48 12.46
C ALA A 66 -6.78 5.24 11.92
N PRO A 67 -5.43 5.17 11.86
CA PRO A 67 -4.76 3.97 11.39
C PRO A 67 -4.96 2.77 12.30
N ALA A 68 -5.09 2.98 13.62
CA ALA A 68 -5.32 1.89 14.57
C ALA A 68 -6.71 1.30 14.36
N VAL A 69 -7.70 2.16 14.19
CA VAL A 69 -9.07 1.74 13.89
C VAL A 69 -9.13 1.04 12.53
N THR A 70 -8.50 1.59 11.50
CA THR A 70 -8.44 0.94 10.17
C THR A 70 -7.75 -0.41 10.27
N LEU A 71 -6.62 -0.53 10.98
CA LEU A 71 -5.92 -1.80 11.20
C LEU A 71 -6.81 -2.83 11.91
N LEU A 72 -7.49 -2.42 12.99
CA LEU A 72 -8.37 -3.31 13.74
C LEU A 72 -9.54 -3.84 12.90
N LEU A 73 -10.08 -3.01 12.00
CA LEU A 73 -11.22 -3.37 11.17
C LEU A 73 -10.79 -4.13 9.90
N ALA A 74 -9.81 -3.63 9.17
CA ALA A 74 -9.41 -4.17 7.87
C ALA A 74 -8.32 -5.26 7.96
N GLY A 75 -7.51 -5.25 9.01
CA GLY A 75 -6.37 -6.15 9.20
C GLY A 75 -6.73 -7.64 9.27
N PRO A 76 -7.75 -8.05 10.04
CA PRO A 76 -8.16 -9.45 10.12
C PRO A 76 -8.59 -10.07 8.77
N GLY A 77 -9.01 -9.25 7.82
CA GLY A 77 -9.37 -9.70 6.47
C GLY A 77 -8.18 -9.96 5.55
N SER A 78 -6.93 -9.71 5.97
CA SER A 78 -5.74 -9.77 5.10
C SER A 78 -5.41 -11.18 4.59
N THR A 79 -5.75 -12.22 5.35
CA THR A 79 -5.52 -13.62 4.95
C THR A 79 -6.76 -14.27 4.34
N HIS A 80 -7.85 -13.53 4.16
CA HIS A 80 -9.02 -14.02 3.44
C HIS A 80 -8.64 -14.28 1.96
N PRO A 81 -9.16 -15.32 1.28
CA PRO A 81 -8.84 -15.58 -0.14
C PRO A 81 -9.25 -14.45 -1.12
N HIS A 82 -10.22 -13.63 -0.71
CA HIS A 82 -10.78 -12.52 -1.49
C HIS A 82 -11.43 -12.96 -2.81
N ASP A 83 -12.19 -14.05 -2.77
CA ASP A 83 -12.90 -14.67 -3.89
C ASP A 83 -14.35 -14.18 -4.07
N GLY A 84 -14.83 -13.28 -3.20
CA GLY A 84 -16.16 -12.69 -3.29
C GLY A 84 -16.33 -11.70 -4.44
N ARG A 85 -17.55 -11.62 -5.00
CA ARG A 85 -17.91 -10.72 -6.12
C ARG A 85 -17.53 -9.25 -5.91
N PHE A 86 -17.53 -8.79 -4.65
CA PHE A 86 -17.24 -7.40 -4.29
C PHE A 86 -15.90 -7.22 -3.58
N ASP A 87 -15.12 -8.28 -3.38
CA ASP A 87 -13.85 -8.20 -2.65
C ASP A 87 -12.80 -7.35 -3.38
N TRP A 88 -12.97 -7.15 -4.69
CA TRP A 88 -12.18 -6.21 -5.49
C TRP A 88 -12.32 -4.75 -5.03
N LEU A 89 -13.37 -4.39 -4.27
CA LEU A 89 -13.53 -3.06 -3.67
C LEU A 89 -12.59 -2.83 -2.49
N VAL A 90 -12.01 -3.89 -1.91
CA VAL A 90 -11.20 -3.75 -0.70
C VAL A 90 -9.91 -2.95 -0.95
N PRO A 91 -9.09 -3.26 -1.99
CA PRO A 91 -7.92 -2.43 -2.29
C PRO A 91 -8.22 -0.94 -2.52
N PRO A 92 -9.18 -0.52 -3.39
CA PRO A 92 -9.43 0.90 -3.61
C PRO A 92 -9.93 1.62 -2.36
N LEU A 93 -10.73 0.96 -1.49
CA LEU A 93 -11.15 1.54 -0.21
C LEU A 93 -9.96 1.76 0.73
N LEU A 94 -9.05 0.79 0.83
CA LEU A 94 -7.81 0.94 1.61
C LEU A 94 -6.93 2.07 1.07
N ARG A 95 -6.87 2.26 -0.25
CA ARG A 95 -6.13 3.37 -0.87
C ARG A 95 -6.77 4.72 -0.55
N VAL A 96 -8.09 4.82 -0.61
CA VAL A 96 -8.81 6.05 -0.20
C VAL A 96 -8.48 6.37 1.26
N ILE A 97 -8.59 5.38 2.16
CA ILE A 97 -8.25 5.57 3.57
C ILE A 97 -6.81 6.07 3.74
N GLU A 98 -5.85 5.37 3.14
CA GLU A 98 -4.43 5.69 3.27
C GLU A 98 -4.10 7.08 2.72
N TYR A 99 -4.56 7.40 1.52
CA TYR A 99 -4.23 8.68 0.86
C TYR A 99 -4.91 9.84 1.57
N THR A 100 -6.20 9.71 1.89
CA THR A 100 -6.93 10.76 2.61
C THR A 100 -6.32 10.98 3.98
N PHE A 101 -5.89 9.93 4.69
CA PHE A 101 -5.20 10.07 5.97
C PHE A 101 -3.88 10.86 5.84
N VAL A 102 -3.00 10.45 4.92
CA VAL A 102 -1.71 11.13 4.69
C VAL A 102 -1.89 12.61 4.32
N VAL A 103 -2.87 12.90 3.47
CA VAL A 103 -3.21 14.26 3.03
C VAL A 103 -3.78 15.08 4.18
N ALA A 104 -4.73 14.52 4.92
CA ALA A 104 -5.40 15.20 6.01
C ALA A 104 -4.42 15.58 7.12
N VAL A 105 -3.54 14.66 7.53
CA VAL A 105 -2.49 14.95 8.51
C VAL A 105 -1.52 16.02 8.00
N GLY A 106 -1.11 15.93 6.73
CA GLY A 106 -0.19 16.90 6.14
C GLY A 106 -0.77 18.32 6.11
N PHE A 107 -2.02 18.48 5.68
CA PHE A 107 -2.66 19.79 5.64
C PHE A 107 -3.07 20.31 7.02
N ALA A 108 -3.51 19.44 7.94
CA ALA A 108 -3.87 19.83 9.31
C ALA A 108 -2.67 20.40 10.09
N HIS A 109 -1.46 19.99 9.74
CA HIS A 109 -0.22 20.49 10.33
C HIS A 109 0.53 21.48 9.40
N GLU A 110 -0.16 22.04 8.40
CA GLU A 110 0.38 23.09 7.52
C GLU A 110 1.70 22.72 6.82
N LEU A 111 1.90 21.44 6.51
CA LEU A 111 3.09 21.01 5.77
C LEU A 111 3.10 21.61 4.37
N ASN A 112 4.31 21.80 3.82
CA ASN A 112 4.47 22.22 2.42
C ASN A 112 3.77 21.19 1.50
N PRO A 113 2.83 21.62 0.62
CA PRO A 113 2.09 20.71 -0.26
C PRO A 113 2.99 19.83 -1.15
N VAL A 114 4.18 20.31 -1.51
CA VAL A 114 5.17 19.53 -2.27
C VAL A 114 5.57 18.27 -1.50
N LEU A 115 5.71 18.36 -0.18
CA LEU A 115 6.10 17.23 0.65
C LEU A 115 4.99 16.18 0.76
N ILE A 116 3.75 16.64 0.92
CA ILE A 116 2.55 15.77 0.90
C ILE A 116 2.46 15.07 -0.45
N PHE A 117 2.66 15.82 -1.54
CA PHE A 117 2.64 15.30 -2.89
C PHE A 117 3.78 14.29 -3.15
N LEU A 118 4.99 14.52 -2.62
CA LEU A 118 6.09 13.57 -2.76
C LEU A 118 5.78 12.23 -2.08
N LEU A 119 5.22 12.26 -0.87
CA LEU A 119 4.83 11.04 -0.15
C LEU A 119 3.68 10.32 -0.87
N LEU A 120 2.62 11.05 -1.24
CA LEU A 120 1.53 10.51 -2.05
C LEU A 120 2.02 9.95 -3.40
N GLY A 121 2.98 10.62 -4.02
CA GLY A 121 3.58 10.21 -5.28
C GLY A 121 4.30 8.86 -5.15
N ALA A 122 5.06 8.65 -4.08
CA ALA A 122 5.71 7.36 -3.81
C ALA A 122 4.68 6.23 -3.62
N LEU A 123 3.61 6.50 -2.86
CA LEU A 123 2.50 5.57 -2.65
C LEU A 123 1.79 5.22 -3.96
N ALA A 124 1.42 6.25 -4.73
CA ALA A 124 0.75 6.09 -6.01
C ALA A 124 1.62 5.36 -7.03
N PHE A 125 2.93 5.67 -7.07
CA PHE A 125 3.90 4.99 -7.90
C PHE A 125 3.96 3.50 -7.56
N HIS A 126 4.12 3.12 -6.29
CA HIS A 126 4.13 1.71 -5.85
C HIS A 126 2.87 0.96 -6.28
N HIS A 127 1.69 1.55 -6.01
CA HIS A 127 0.43 0.92 -6.37
C HIS A 127 0.24 0.78 -7.88
N TYR A 128 0.70 1.78 -8.65
CA TYR A 128 0.65 1.73 -10.11
C TYR A 128 1.63 0.70 -10.69
N ASP A 129 2.86 0.65 -10.17
CA ASP A 129 3.88 -0.32 -10.54
C ASP A 129 3.37 -1.75 -10.29
N LEU A 130 2.71 -1.99 -9.15
CA LEU A 130 2.09 -3.27 -8.82
C LEU A 130 1.00 -3.68 -9.82
N VAL A 131 0.16 -2.74 -10.29
CA VAL A 131 -0.83 -3.01 -11.35
C VAL A 131 -0.16 -3.45 -12.64
N TYR A 132 0.89 -2.77 -13.09
CA TYR A 132 1.59 -3.13 -14.33
C TYR A 132 2.29 -4.47 -14.24
N ARG A 133 2.94 -4.72 -13.11
CA ARG A 133 3.56 -5.99 -12.77
C ARG A 133 2.60 -7.16 -12.88
N LEU A 134 1.45 -7.08 -12.21
CA LEU A 134 0.46 -8.15 -12.25
C LEU A 134 -0.14 -8.34 -13.65
N ARG A 135 -0.32 -7.26 -14.43
CA ARG A 135 -0.75 -7.37 -15.83
C ARG A 135 0.27 -8.08 -16.71
N GLN A 136 1.55 -7.86 -16.46
CA GLN A 136 2.65 -8.48 -17.23
C GLN A 136 3.18 -9.77 -16.60
N ARG A 137 2.52 -10.28 -15.54
CA ARG A 137 2.93 -11.47 -14.78
C ARG A 137 4.38 -11.40 -14.26
N VAL A 138 4.82 -10.19 -13.94
CA VAL A 138 6.07 -9.92 -13.23
C VAL A 138 5.71 -9.73 -11.76
N TYR A 139 6.25 -10.53 -10.86
CA TYR A 139 5.86 -10.48 -9.44
C TYR A 139 6.92 -9.77 -8.61
N ALA A 140 6.48 -8.84 -7.76
CA ALA A 140 7.36 -8.16 -6.82
C ALA A 140 7.89 -9.15 -5.78
N PRO A 141 9.14 -8.99 -5.33
CA PRO A 141 9.70 -9.85 -4.30
C PRO A 141 8.96 -9.63 -2.96
N SER A 142 8.81 -10.70 -2.18
CA SER A 142 8.02 -10.68 -0.93
C SER A 142 8.52 -9.65 0.09
N TRP A 143 9.84 -9.42 0.15
CA TRP A 143 10.46 -8.45 1.04
C TRP A 143 10.04 -7.01 0.74
N LEU A 144 9.64 -6.69 -0.50
CA LEU A 144 9.27 -5.31 -0.88
C LEU A 144 8.04 -4.84 -0.11
N SER A 145 7.08 -5.73 0.08
CA SER A 145 5.88 -5.42 0.89
C SER A 145 6.21 -5.19 2.37
N THR A 146 7.19 -5.91 2.91
CA THR A 146 7.60 -5.79 4.31
C THR A 146 8.42 -4.52 4.54
N LEU A 147 9.41 -4.24 3.69
CA LEU A 147 10.21 -3.01 3.76
C LEU A 147 9.38 -1.79 3.35
N GLY A 148 8.45 -1.93 2.42
CA GLY A 148 7.48 -0.90 2.06
C GLY A 148 6.46 -0.59 3.15
N LEU A 149 6.56 -1.26 4.30
CA LEU A 149 5.74 -1.14 5.52
C LEU A 149 4.25 -1.52 5.36
N GLY A 150 3.79 -1.78 4.13
CA GLY A 150 2.37 -1.90 3.79
C GLY A 150 1.57 -0.65 4.15
N TRP A 151 0.27 -0.67 3.89
CA TRP A 151 -0.59 0.48 4.21
C TRP A 151 -0.69 0.75 5.71
N ASP A 152 -0.74 -0.30 6.54
CA ASP A 152 -0.84 -0.19 7.99
C ASP A 152 0.43 0.42 8.60
N GLY A 153 1.62 -0.07 8.22
CA GLY A 153 2.87 0.46 8.75
C GLY A 153 3.14 1.90 8.34
N ARG A 154 2.80 2.29 7.10
CA ARG A 154 2.95 3.68 6.63
C ARG A 154 2.01 4.64 7.37
N MET A 155 0.75 4.27 7.52
CA MET A 155 -0.21 5.08 8.28
C MET A 155 0.16 5.17 9.78
N MET A 156 0.68 4.09 10.36
CA MET A 156 1.23 4.09 11.73
C MET A 156 2.44 5.00 11.88
N ALA A 157 3.38 4.95 10.93
CA ALA A 157 4.55 5.81 10.95
C ALA A 157 4.14 7.30 10.89
N VAL A 158 3.21 7.65 10.00
CA VAL A 158 2.67 9.02 9.91
C VAL A 158 1.99 9.45 11.22
N SER A 159 1.17 8.58 11.82
CA SER A 159 0.53 8.86 13.12
C SER A 159 1.53 9.05 14.25
N LEU A 160 2.55 8.19 14.32
CA LEU A 160 3.57 8.25 15.35
C LEU A 160 4.38 9.54 15.23
N VAL A 161 4.76 9.93 14.00
CA VAL A 161 5.45 11.20 13.78
C VAL A 161 4.52 12.38 14.13
N ALA A 162 3.22 12.30 13.83
CA ALA A 162 2.27 13.34 14.22
C ALA A 162 2.17 13.51 15.75
N LEU A 163 2.31 12.42 16.51
CA LEU A 163 2.33 12.46 17.98
C LEU A 163 3.62 13.01 18.57
N VAL A 164 4.77 12.59 18.03
CA VAL A 164 6.08 12.86 18.64
C VAL A 164 6.74 14.13 18.05
N GLY A 165 6.33 14.54 16.84
CA GLY A 165 7.08 15.48 15.99
C GLY A 165 8.45 14.89 15.57
N PRO A 166 9.30 15.63 14.83
CA PRO A 166 9.03 16.75 13.92
C PRO A 166 8.41 16.27 12.58
N LEU A 167 7.16 16.67 12.32
CA LEU A 167 6.34 16.10 11.24
C LEU A 167 6.91 16.31 9.82
N THR A 168 7.39 17.52 9.52
CA THR A 168 8.03 17.83 8.22
C THR A 168 9.20 16.89 7.95
N PHE A 169 10.03 16.63 8.96
CA PHE A 169 11.16 15.73 8.82
C PHE A 169 10.70 14.29 8.64
N GLY A 170 9.72 13.81 9.41
CA GLY A 170 9.22 12.45 9.26
C GLY A 170 8.57 12.19 7.90
N TYR A 171 7.78 13.13 7.36
CA TYR A 171 7.26 13.03 5.99
C TYR A 171 8.37 13.02 4.95
N ALA A 172 9.41 13.85 5.10
CA ALA A 172 10.54 13.89 4.19
C ALA A 172 11.35 12.59 4.18
N VAL A 173 11.67 12.06 5.36
CA VAL A 173 12.38 10.79 5.51
C VAL A 173 11.54 9.65 4.96
N LEU A 174 10.25 9.58 5.28
CA LEU A 174 9.37 8.52 4.78
C LEU A 174 9.22 8.59 3.25
N ALA A 175 9.02 9.78 2.68
CA ALA A 175 8.93 9.95 1.24
C ALA A 175 10.23 9.54 0.53
N LEU A 176 11.38 10.01 1.03
CA LEU A 176 12.69 9.63 0.48
C LEU A 176 12.94 8.13 0.58
N TYR A 177 12.64 7.54 1.72
CA TYR A 177 12.76 6.10 1.95
C TYR A 177 11.93 5.28 0.95
N LEU A 178 10.65 5.62 0.80
CA LEU A 178 9.74 4.89 -0.10
C LEU A 178 10.10 5.12 -1.57
N TRP A 179 10.46 6.34 -1.97
CA TRP A 179 10.94 6.60 -3.34
C TRP A 179 12.22 5.83 -3.65
N ALA A 180 13.18 5.81 -2.73
CA ALA A 180 14.40 5.04 -2.91
C ALA A 180 14.10 3.55 -3.03
N LEU A 181 13.27 3.00 -2.13
CA LEU A 181 12.94 1.58 -2.08
C LEU A 181 12.17 1.14 -3.34
N PHE A 182 11.03 1.76 -3.61
CA PHE A 182 10.14 1.39 -4.72
C PHE A 182 10.77 1.76 -6.07
N GLY A 183 11.41 2.92 -6.17
CA GLY A 183 12.08 3.35 -7.39
C GLY A 183 13.26 2.46 -7.75
N TRP A 184 14.08 2.09 -6.77
CA TRP A 184 15.20 1.15 -6.99
C TRP A 184 14.71 -0.22 -7.45
N GLU A 185 13.75 -0.81 -6.74
CA GLU A 185 13.24 -2.14 -7.08
C GLU A 185 12.51 -2.13 -8.43
N SER A 186 11.71 -1.10 -8.71
CA SER A 186 11.07 -0.92 -10.03
C SER A 186 12.07 -0.76 -11.15
N LEU A 187 13.07 0.10 -11.00
CA LEU A 187 14.08 0.29 -12.02
C LEU A 187 14.87 -1.00 -12.29
N THR A 188 15.33 -1.68 -11.24
CA THR A 188 16.10 -2.93 -11.38
C THR A 188 15.26 -4.06 -11.99
N CYS A 189 13.99 -4.19 -11.59
CA CYS A 189 13.10 -5.20 -12.14
C CYS A 189 12.82 -4.96 -13.64
N TRP A 190 12.43 -3.73 -14.01
CA TRP A 190 12.06 -3.43 -15.39
C TRP A 190 13.25 -3.40 -16.35
N LEU A 191 14.45 -3.06 -15.87
CA LEU A 191 15.68 -3.21 -16.66
C LEU A 191 16.07 -4.68 -16.90
N ALA A 192 15.67 -5.59 -16.01
CA ALA A 192 15.93 -7.02 -16.13
C ALA A 192 14.81 -7.79 -16.86
N ALA A 193 13.64 -7.18 -17.04
CA ALA A 193 12.49 -7.83 -17.67
C ALA A 193 12.76 -8.12 -19.16
N PRO A 194 12.44 -9.33 -19.67
CA PRO A 194 12.56 -9.63 -21.09
C PRO A 194 11.73 -8.67 -21.94
N ARG A 195 12.31 -8.14 -23.03
CA ARG A 195 11.58 -7.29 -23.98
C ARG A 195 10.58 -8.14 -24.76
N SER A 196 9.31 -8.09 -24.37
CA SER A 196 8.21 -8.83 -25.01
C SER A 196 7.82 -8.28 -26.40
N GLY A 197 8.78 -8.19 -27.33
CA GLY A 197 8.50 -7.67 -28.67
C GLY A 197 9.63 -7.71 -29.69
N VAL A 198 10.81 -8.28 -29.38
CA VAL A 198 11.89 -8.43 -30.39
C VAL A 198 12.05 -9.89 -30.83
N GLU A 199 11.67 -10.86 -30.00
CA GLU A 199 11.91 -12.28 -30.28
C GLU A 199 10.84 -12.93 -31.19
N GLU A 200 9.65 -12.33 -31.30
CA GLU A 200 8.64 -12.78 -32.27
C GLU A 200 8.97 -12.37 -33.72
N ALA A 201 9.78 -11.33 -33.94
CA ALA A 201 10.14 -10.88 -35.28
C ALA A 201 11.26 -11.72 -35.93
N ASP A 202 12.15 -12.32 -35.13
CA ASP A 202 13.30 -13.09 -35.62
C ASP A 202 12.95 -14.57 -35.88
N MET A 203 11.82 -15.06 -35.32
CA MET A 203 11.32 -16.42 -35.53
C MET A 203 10.36 -16.54 -36.72
N GLY A 204 10.01 -15.44 -37.38
CA GLY A 204 9.02 -15.39 -38.47
C GLY A 204 9.59 -15.25 -39.88
N THR A 205 10.92 -15.28 -40.06
CA THR A 205 11.58 -15.07 -41.37
C THR A 205 12.46 -16.24 -41.83
N GLN A 206 12.22 -17.44 -41.29
CA GLN A 206 12.76 -18.68 -41.84
C GLN A 206 11.61 -19.61 -42.23
N ASP A 207 10.96 -19.34 -43.36
CA ASP A 207 10.26 -20.33 -44.20
C ASP A 207 10.12 -19.79 -45.63
#